data_AF-A0A257KZ60-F1
#
_entry.id   AF-A0A257KZ60-F1
#
_cell.length_a   1.000
_cell.length_b   1.000
_cell.length_c   1.000
_cell.angle_alpha   90.00
_cell.angle_beta   90.00
_cell.angle_gamma   90.00
#
_symmetry.space_group_name_H-M   'P 1'
#
loop_
_entity.id
_entity.type
_entity.pdbx_description
1 polymer ?
#
loop_
_entity_poly.entity_id
_entity_poly.type
_entity_poly.pdbx_seq_one_letter_code
_entity_poly.pdbx_strand_id
1 'polypeptide(L)'
;MSSPLTAASPAGPTAAPTGVPPRPALAGWLREPLLHFVVLGAALFAIDHAIVGRSDDPRTIVVDAEVDSQARQVFKASRGRDPDAKELEALRAVWLDNEVLYREGLAMQVDRGDTAIRERVIFKALSVVDANGKPPAVNETALRNWFEAHRARYDEPARYDF
;
A
#
# COMPACT_ATOMS: atom_id res chain seq x y z
N MET A 1 -93.06 -52.16 14.56
CA MET A 1 -92.22 -53.37 14.67
C MET A 1 -90.80 -52.94 14.34
N SER A 2 -89.93 -53.06 15.33
CA SER A 2 -88.53 -52.64 15.30
C SER A 2 -87.72 -53.51 14.34
N SER A 3 -86.78 -52.92 13.61
CA SER A 3 -85.62 -53.64 13.07
C SER A 3 -84.43 -52.67 12.92
N PRO A 4 -83.18 -53.13 13.15
CA PRO A 4 -82.04 -52.26 13.48
C PRO A 4 -80.94 -52.21 12.40
N LEU A 5 -80.12 -51.16 12.52
CA LEU A 5 -78.66 -50.99 12.32
C LEU A 5 -77.83 -51.88 11.36
N THR A 6 -76.85 -51.19 10.72
CA THR A 6 -75.43 -51.61 10.49
C THR A 6 -75.17 -52.54 9.29
N ALA A 7 -74.13 -52.46 8.44
CA ALA A 7 -72.86 -51.73 8.31
C ALA A 7 -72.47 -51.68 6.80
N ALA A 8 -71.86 -50.62 6.28
CA ALA A 8 -70.40 -50.42 6.10
C ALA A 8 -69.70 -51.22 4.96
N SER A 9 -69.36 -50.50 3.89
CA SER A 9 -68.12 -50.60 3.10
C SER A 9 -68.01 -49.30 2.28
N PRO A 10 -66.83 -48.65 2.12
CA PRO A 10 -65.65 -49.28 1.50
C PRO A 10 -64.32 -48.94 2.19
N ALA A 11 -63.41 -49.92 2.21
CA ALA A 11 -62.00 -49.68 2.53
C ALA A 11 -61.21 -49.48 1.24
N GLY A 12 -60.71 -48.26 1.05
CA GLY A 12 -59.64 -47.97 0.11
C GLY A 12 -58.83 -46.80 0.65
N PRO A 13 -57.66 -47.02 1.29
CA PRO A 13 -56.78 -45.93 1.63
C PRO A 13 -55.94 -45.53 0.41
N THR A 14 -56.24 -44.31 -0.03
CA THR A 14 -55.45 -43.40 -0.86
C THR A 14 -53.96 -43.44 -0.52
N ALA A 15 -53.13 -43.65 -1.54
CA ALA A 15 -51.68 -43.50 -1.43
C ALA A 15 -51.31 -42.05 -1.09
N ALA A 16 -50.59 -41.83 0.01
CA ALA A 16 -50.02 -40.55 0.38
C ALA A 16 -48.68 -40.33 -0.35
N PRO A 17 -48.40 -39.17 -0.94
CA PRO A 17 -47.04 -38.80 -1.33
C PRO A 17 -46.27 -38.37 -0.07
N THR A 18 -45.32 -39.20 0.38
CA THR A 18 -44.32 -38.78 1.37
C THR A 18 -43.40 -37.73 0.75
N GLY A 19 -43.63 -36.46 1.08
CA GLY A 19 -42.68 -35.38 0.82
C GLY A 19 -41.43 -35.56 1.67
N VAL A 20 -40.26 -35.61 1.03
CA VAL A 20 -38.96 -35.54 1.71
C VAL A 20 -38.75 -34.09 2.17
N PRO A 21 -38.40 -33.82 3.44
CA PRO A 21 -38.11 -32.45 3.86
C PRO A 21 -36.81 -31.96 3.20
N PRO A 22 -36.75 -30.72 2.68
CA PRO A 22 -35.50 -30.16 2.20
C PRO A 22 -34.56 -29.96 3.39
N ARG A 23 -33.37 -30.56 3.34
CA ARG A 23 -32.31 -30.30 4.31
C ARG A 23 -31.82 -28.85 4.15
N PRO A 24 -31.51 -28.14 5.24
CA PRO A 24 -31.05 -26.75 5.16
C PRO A 24 -29.69 -26.70 4.48
N ALA A 25 -29.64 -26.16 3.24
CA ALA A 25 -28.43 -25.96 2.45
C ALA A 25 -27.52 -24.84 3.01
N LEU A 26 -27.79 -24.33 4.22
CA LEU A 26 -27.06 -23.24 4.84
C LEU A 26 -25.75 -23.69 5.50
N ALA A 27 -25.64 -24.97 5.89
CA ALA A 27 -24.46 -25.50 6.58
C ALA A 27 -23.27 -25.83 5.66
N GLY A 28 -23.50 -25.87 4.33
CA GLY A 28 -22.45 -26.14 3.33
C GLY A 28 -21.59 -24.92 3.04
N TRP A 29 -22.19 -23.73 2.96
CA TRP A 29 -21.50 -22.48 2.69
C TRP A 29 -20.43 -22.14 3.71
N LEU A 30 -20.66 -22.43 5.00
CA LEU A 30 -19.66 -22.23 6.06
C LEU A 30 -18.46 -23.19 6.00
N ARG A 31 -18.42 -24.13 5.06
CA ARG A 31 -17.26 -25.03 4.85
C ARG A 31 -16.53 -24.76 3.55
N GLU A 32 -17.01 -23.83 2.73
CA GLU A 32 -16.37 -23.51 1.47
C GLU A 32 -15.18 -22.57 1.72
N PRO A 33 -13.95 -22.96 1.34
CA PRO A 33 -12.77 -22.13 1.54
C PRO A 33 -12.85 -20.81 0.75
N LEU A 34 -13.59 -20.80 -0.36
CA LEU A 34 -13.79 -19.62 -1.19
C LEU A 34 -14.62 -18.55 -0.48
N LEU A 35 -15.66 -18.95 0.27
CA LEU A 35 -16.47 -18.02 1.07
C LEU A 35 -15.61 -17.32 2.14
N HIS A 36 -14.74 -18.07 2.83
CA HIS A 36 -13.84 -17.50 3.84
C HIS A 36 -12.87 -16.50 3.23
N PHE A 37 -12.32 -16.81 2.05
CA PHE A 37 -11.43 -15.89 1.34
C PHE A 37 -12.16 -14.59 0.96
N VAL A 38 -13.39 -14.67 0.45
CA VAL A 38 -14.20 -13.50 0.10
C VAL A 38 -14.57 -12.69 1.35
N VAL A 39 -14.96 -13.35 2.45
CA VAL A 39 -15.31 -12.67 3.71
C VAL A 39 -14.08 -12.02 4.34
N LEU A 40 -12.94 -12.70 4.36
CA LEU A 40 -11.68 -12.13 4.85
C LEU A 40 -11.22 -10.96 3.98
N GLY A 41 -11.31 -11.09 2.66
CA GLY A 41 -11.03 -10.01 1.73
C GLY A 41 -11.95 -8.81 1.97
N ALA A 42 -13.26 -9.03 2.06
CA ALA A 42 -14.24 -7.99 2.33
C ALA A 42 -14.01 -7.33 3.70
N ALA A 43 -13.68 -8.11 4.73
CA ALA A 43 -13.35 -7.59 6.05
C ALA A 43 -12.06 -6.74 6.02
N LEU A 44 -11.02 -7.20 5.31
CA LEU A 44 -9.78 -6.45 5.15
C LEU A 44 -10.01 -5.12 4.42
N PHE A 45 -10.75 -5.14 3.31
CA PHE A 45 -11.13 -3.92 2.58
C PHE A 45 -12.03 -2.99 3.40
N ALA A 46 -12.94 -3.51 4.22
CA ALA A 46 -13.77 -2.70 5.09
C ALA A 46 -12.96 -2.04 6.23
N ILE A 47 -12.01 -2.77 6.81
CA ILE A 47 -11.07 -2.24 7.81
C ILE A 47 -10.17 -1.19 7.18
N ASP A 48 -9.60 -1.48 6.01
CA ASP A 48 -8.80 -0.54 5.23
C ASP A 48 -9.59 0.72 4.91
N HIS A 49 -10.81 0.59 4.39
CA HIS A 49 -11.69 1.73 4.13
C HIS A 49 -12.07 2.50 5.42
N ALA A 50 -12.23 1.84 6.56
CA ALA A 50 -12.55 2.51 7.82
C ALA A 50 -11.34 3.25 8.42
N ILE A 51 -10.12 2.75 8.22
CA ILE A 51 -8.87 3.32 8.75
C ILE A 51 -8.29 4.38 7.80
N VAL A 52 -8.29 4.08 6.50
CA VAL A 52 -7.64 4.84 5.42
C VAL A 52 -8.65 5.65 4.60
N GLY A 53 -9.91 5.21 4.49
CA GLY A 53 -10.93 5.79 3.61
C GLY A 53 -11.51 7.15 4.02
N ARG A 54 -10.84 7.91 4.90
CA ARG A 54 -11.10 9.35 5.04
C ARG A 54 -10.38 10.20 3.97
N SER A 55 -9.62 9.58 3.07
CA SER A 55 -8.73 10.27 2.13
C SER A 55 -9.30 10.59 0.74
N ASP A 56 -10.60 10.47 0.50
CA ASP A 56 -11.17 10.74 -0.84
C ASP A 56 -11.80 12.13 -1.03
N ASP A 57 -11.59 13.07 -0.10
CA ASP A 57 -11.84 14.49 -0.38
C ASP A 57 -10.52 15.17 -0.79
N PRO A 58 -10.35 15.54 -2.07
CA PRO A 58 -9.17 16.25 -2.55
C PRO A 58 -8.85 17.55 -1.78
N ARG A 59 -9.86 18.12 -1.11
CA ARG A 59 -9.77 19.36 -0.32
C ARG A 59 -9.34 19.14 1.12
N THR A 60 -9.32 17.90 1.60
CA THR A 60 -8.87 17.58 2.95
C THR A 60 -7.39 17.21 2.93
N ILE A 61 -6.61 17.87 3.76
CA ILE A 61 -5.19 17.58 3.98
C ILE A 61 -5.03 17.09 5.41
N VAL A 62 -4.55 15.86 5.57
CA VAL A 62 -4.30 15.25 6.88
C VAL A 62 -2.82 15.31 7.16
N VAL A 63 -2.45 15.98 8.26
CA VAL A 63 -1.10 15.97 8.80
C VAL A 63 -1.00 14.79 9.76
N ASP A 64 -0.39 13.70 9.32
CA ASP A 64 -0.29 12.45 10.09
C ASP A 64 1.03 12.33 10.86
N ALA A 65 1.19 11.21 11.57
CA ALA A 65 2.39 10.93 12.34
C ALA A 65 3.65 10.73 11.47
N GLU A 66 3.49 10.40 10.19
CA GLU A 66 4.62 10.24 9.26
C GLU A 66 5.15 11.60 8.83
N VAL A 67 4.27 12.57 8.58
CA VAL A 67 4.68 13.98 8.35
C VAL A 67 5.50 14.50 9.53
N ASP A 68 5.04 14.23 10.76
CA ASP A 68 5.78 14.59 11.97
C ASP A 68 7.12 13.86 12.10
N SER A 69 7.18 12.57 11.75
CA SER A 69 8.40 11.76 11.85
C SER A 69 9.48 12.32 10.91
N GLN A 70 9.09 12.65 9.67
CA GLN A 70 9.97 13.25 8.67
C GLN A 70 10.41 14.65 9.07
N ALA A 71 9.49 15.49 9.55
CA ALA A 71 9.80 16.84 10.03
C ALA A 71 10.84 16.80 11.16
N ARG A 72 10.68 15.88 12.12
CA ARG A 72 11.66 15.67 13.20
C ARG A 72 13.00 15.18 12.67
N GLN A 73 13.01 14.24 11.72
CA GLN A 73 14.25 13.72 11.15
C GLN A 73 15.05 14.80 10.43
N VAL A 74 14.38 15.61 9.60
CA VAL A 74 15.00 16.73 8.87
C VAL A 74 15.50 17.81 9.83
N PHE A 75 14.70 18.16 10.83
CA PHE A 75 15.10 19.14 11.84
C PHE A 75 16.31 18.65 12.63
N LYS A 76 16.30 17.39 13.08
CA LYS A 76 17.42 16.78 13.81
C LYS A 76 18.68 16.68 12.97
N ALA A 77 18.57 16.33 11.69
CA ALA A 77 19.71 16.29 10.78
C ALA A 77 20.36 17.69 10.59
N SER A 78 19.56 18.77 10.65
CA SER A 78 20.04 20.13 10.42
C SER A 78 20.42 20.90 11.70
N ARG A 79 19.85 20.55 12.86
CA ARG A 79 20.02 21.25 14.15
C ARG A 79 20.66 20.40 15.25
N GLY A 80 20.83 19.09 15.04
CA GLY A 80 21.45 18.18 16.00
C GLY A 80 20.60 17.84 17.23
N ARG A 81 19.35 18.32 17.30
CA ARG A 81 18.40 18.04 18.39
C ARG A 81 16.99 17.88 17.85
N ASP A 82 16.09 17.33 18.66
CA ASP A 82 14.67 17.28 18.33
C ASP A 82 14.02 18.67 18.41
N PRO A 83 13.00 18.96 17.57
CA PRO A 83 12.24 20.20 17.63
C PRO A 83 11.38 20.25 18.89
N ASP A 84 11.22 21.45 19.46
CA ASP A 84 10.21 21.69 20.48
C ASP A 84 8.79 21.75 19.86
N ALA A 85 7.77 21.93 20.72
CA ALA A 85 6.38 21.94 20.26
C ALA A 85 6.06 23.10 19.30
N LYS A 86 6.65 24.28 19.50
CA LYS A 86 6.42 25.44 18.63
C LYS A 86 7.16 25.30 17.31
N GLU A 87 8.38 24.77 17.36
CA GLU A 87 9.16 24.46 16.16
C GLU A 87 8.47 23.40 15.31
N LEU A 88 7.90 22.36 15.93
CA LEU A 88 7.15 21.34 15.21
C LEU A 88 5.86 21.90 14.58
N GLU A 89 5.11 22.73 15.31
CA GLU A 89 3.95 23.46 14.76
C GLU A 89 4.35 24.29 13.52
N ALA A 90 5.46 25.03 13.59
CA ALA A 90 5.95 25.81 12.45
C ALA A 90 6.34 24.93 11.26
N LEU A 91 6.96 23.77 11.50
CA LEU A 91 7.28 22.80 10.44
C LEU A 91 6.01 22.24 9.79
N ARG A 92 4.96 21.96 10.57
CA ARG A 92 3.67 21.51 10.04
C ARG A 92 3.00 22.58 9.19
N ALA A 93 3.03 23.85 9.61
CA ALA A 93 2.48 24.95 8.84
C ALA A 93 3.16 25.09 7.48
N VAL A 94 4.49 25.06 7.45
CA VAL A 94 5.26 25.11 6.18
C VAL A 94 4.97 23.89 5.30
N TRP A 95 4.89 22.70 5.90
CA TRP A 95 4.53 21.50 5.15
C TRP A 95 3.14 21.61 4.53
N LEU A 96 2.15 22.09 5.29
CA LEU A 96 0.77 22.27 4.84
C LEU A 96 0.69 23.27 3.69
N ASP A 97 1.36 24.41 3.80
CA ASP A 97 1.40 25.42 2.75
C ASP A 97 1.99 24.85 1.45
N ASN A 98 3.06 24.06 1.56
CA ASN A 98 3.67 23.39 0.41
C ASN A 98 2.73 22.35 -0.22
N GLU A 99 2.01 21.58 0.59
CA GLU A 99 1.05 20.58 0.10
C GLU A 99 -0.13 21.24 -0.61
N VAL A 100 -0.66 22.34 -0.08
CA VAL A 100 -1.68 23.16 -0.74
C VAL A 100 -1.17 23.66 -2.09
N LEU A 101 0.00 24.30 -2.13
CA LEU A 101 0.60 24.81 -3.37
C LEU A 101 0.85 23.71 -4.40
N TYR A 102 1.32 22.54 -3.95
CA TYR A 102 1.57 21.39 -4.81
C TYR A 102 0.27 20.91 -5.47
N ARG A 103 -0.80 20.73 -4.69
CA ARG A 103 -2.12 20.31 -5.21
C ARG A 103 -2.71 21.33 -6.16
N GLU A 104 -2.64 22.62 -5.85
CA GLU A 104 -3.11 23.69 -6.72
C GLU A 104 -2.29 23.74 -8.03
N GLY A 105 -0.97 23.57 -7.95
CA GLY A 105 -0.11 23.45 -9.13
C GLY A 105 -0.52 22.31 -10.05
N LEU A 106 -0.78 21.13 -9.49
CA LEU A 106 -1.27 19.97 -10.25
C LEU A 106 -2.65 20.22 -10.86
N ALA A 107 -3.56 20.88 -10.13
CA ALA A 107 -4.89 21.25 -10.63
C ALA A 107 -4.78 22.20 -11.84
N MET A 108 -3.81 23.11 -11.79
CA MET A 108 -3.46 24.01 -12.91
C MET A 108 -2.62 23.33 -14.01
N GLN A 109 -2.24 22.06 -13.85
CA GLN A 109 -1.42 21.29 -14.78
C GLN A 109 -0.06 21.95 -15.11
N VAL A 110 0.52 22.69 -14.16
CA VAL A 110 1.81 23.39 -14.37
C VAL A 110 2.99 22.43 -14.56
N ASP A 111 2.80 21.16 -14.22
CA ASP A 111 3.75 20.08 -14.46
C ASP A 111 3.79 19.59 -15.92
N ARG A 112 2.78 19.94 -16.74
CA ARG A 112 2.65 19.42 -18.10
C ARG A 112 3.33 20.30 -19.13
N GLY A 113 4.06 19.66 -20.05
CA GLY A 113 4.69 20.34 -21.18
C GLY A 113 5.96 21.12 -20.82
N ASP A 114 6.36 21.12 -19.55
CA ASP A 114 7.60 21.74 -19.10
C ASP A 114 8.76 20.72 -19.12
N THR A 115 9.78 21.00 -19.93
CA THR A 115 10.96 20.14 -20.06
C THR A 115 11.81 20.12 -18.79
N ALA A 116 11.92 21.23 -18.06
CA ALA A 116 12.72 21.31 -16.84
C ALA A 116 12.11 20.45 -15.71
N ILE A 117 10.78 20.46 -15.57
CA ILE A 117 10.07 19.58 -14.64
C ILE A 117 10.29 18.11 -15.01
N ARG A 118 10.16 17.77 -16.31
CA ARG A 118 10.42 16.41 -16.80
C ARG A 118 11.84 15.94 -16.46
N GLU A 119 12.85 16.75 -16.79
CA GLU A 119 14.25 16.44 -16.51
C GLU A 119 14.51 16.28 -15.00
N ARG A 120 13.87 17.12 -14.18
CA ARG A 120 14.00 17.05 -12.72
C ARG A 120 13.44 15.73 -12.17
N VAL A 121 12.29 15.27 -12.66
CA VAL A 121 11.70 13.98 -12.29
C VAL A 121 12.60 12.83 -12.70
N ILE A 122 13.13 12.85 -13.94
CA ILE A 122 14.07 11.83 -14.43
C ILE A 122 15.30 11.74 -13.52
N PHE A 123 15.93 12.88 -13.22
CA PHE A 123 17.10 12.93 -12.34
C PHE A 123 16.79 12.38 -10.95
N LYS A 124 15.64 12.75 -10.37
CA LYS A 124 15.23 12.26 -9.06
C LYS A 124 15.01 10.76 -9.05
N ALA A 125 14.39 10.20 -10.08
CA ALA A 125 14.17 8.76 -10.22
C ALA A 125 15.51 8.00 -10.31
N LEU A 126 16.45 8.47 -11.13
CA LEU A 126 17.80 7.90 -11.21
C LEU A 126 18.52 7.93 -9.85
N SER A 127 18.42 9.06 -9.14
CA SER A 127 19.03 9.20 -7.80
C SER A 127 18.50 8.17 -6.79
N VAL A 128 17.20 7.85 -6.86
CA VAL A 128 16.58 6.84 -5.98
C VAL A 128 17.05 5.43 -6.33
N VAL A 129 17.20 5.13 -7.63
CA VAL A 129 17.75 3.84 -8.08
C VAL A 129 19.18 3.67 -7.60
N ASP A 130 20.02 4.69 -7.77
CA ASP A 130 21.42 4.68 -7.34
C ASP A 130 21.55 4.52 -5.82
N ALA A 131 20.73 5.23 -5.03
CA ALA A 131 20.76 5.16 -3.57
C ALA A 131 20.35 3.77 -3.01
N ASN A 132 19.50 3.03 -3.72
CA ASN A 132 19.09 1.68 -3.33
C ASN A 132 20.08 0.59 -3.78
N GLY A 133 21.02 0.93 -4.67
CA GLY A 133 22.12 0.06 -5.02
C GLY A 133 23.03 -0.17 -3.82
N LYS A 134 23.04 -1.38 -3.27
CA LYS A 134 24.13 -1.83 -2.39
C LYS A 134 25.21 -2.46 -3.26
N PRO A 135 26.28 -1.75 -3.65
CA PRO A 135 27.42 -2.42 -4.25
C PRO A 135 27.96 -3.47 -3.26
N PRO A 136 28.47 -4.61 -3.76
CA PRO A 136 29.09 -5.60 -2.91
C PRO A 136 30.22 -4.96 -2.09
N ALA A 137 30.44 -5.45 -0.87
CA ALA A 137 31.48 -4.92 0.00
C ALA A 137 32.84 -5.03 -0.71
N VAL A 138 33.40 -3.88 -1.12
CA VAL A 138 34.72 -3.81 -1.72
C VAL A 138 35.73 -3.98 -0.60
N ASN A 139 36.48 -5.08 -0.61
CA ASN A 139 37.58 -5.30 0.32
C ASN A 139 38.91 -4.84 -0.31
N GLU A 140 39.89 -4.53 0.53
CA GLU A 140 41.19 -3.99 0.10
C GLU A 140 41.91 -4.92 -0.89
N THR A 141 41.79 -6.24 -0.70
CA THR A 141 42.41 -7.22 -1.59
C THR A 141 41.81 -7.17 -3.00
N ALA A 142 40.48 -7.10 -3.11
CA ALA A 142 39.78 -6.97 -4.37
C ALA A 142 40.13 -5.65 -5.06
N LEU A 143 40.21 -4.56 -4.29
CA LEU A 143 40.59 -3.24 -4.80
C LEU A 143 42.04 -3.25 -5.34
N ARG A 144 42.97 -3.86 -4.59
CA ARG A 144 44.38 -3.98 -4.99
C ARG A 144 44.53 -4.80 -6.27
N ASN A 145 43.89 -5.97 -6.33
CA ASN A 145 43.95 -6.85 -7.50
C ASN A 145 43.40 -6.16 -8.74
N TRP A 146 42.28 -5.43 -8.59
CA TRP A 146 41.70 -4.68 -9.69
C TRP A 146 42.61 -3.53 -10.13
N PHE A 147 43.21 -2.79 -9.19
CA PHE A 147 44.14 -1.70 -9.50
C PHE A 147 45.37 -2.19 -10.26
N GLU A 148 46.04 -3.24 -9.77
CA GLU A 148 47.22 -3.80 -10.44
C GLU A 148 46.87 -4.32 -11.84
N ALA A 149 45.70 -4.95 -12.02
CA ALA A 149 45.22 -5.40 -13.32
C ALA A 149 44.94 -4.25 -14.32
N HIS A 150 44.76 -3.02 -13.83
CA HIS A 150 44.42 -1.85 -14.65
C HIS A 150 45.42 -0.70 -14.51
N ARG A 151 46.60 -0.97 -13.95
CA ARG A 151 47.62 0.01 -13.59
C ARG A 151 48.00 0.96 -14.73
N ALA A 152 48.07 0.43 -15.95
CA ALA A 152 48.37 1.19 -17.16
C ALA A 152 47.38 2.34 -17.47
N ARG A 153 46.16 2.33 -16.90
CA ARG A 153 45.17 3.43 -17.04
C ARG A 153 45.35 4.54 -16.01
N TYR A 154 46.15 4.32 -14.98
CA TYR A 154 46.31 5.21 -13.82
C TYR A 154 47.74 5.71 -13.61
N ASP A 155 48.73 5.07 -14.24
CA ASP A 155 50.11 5.55 -14.22
C ASP A 155 50.27 6.79 -15.10
N GLU A 156 50.99 7.80 -14.61
CA GLU A 156 51.42 8.92 -15.46
C GLU A 156 52.55 8.45 -16.40
N PRO A 157 52.53 8.88 -17.69
CA PRO A 157 53.63 8.60 -18.59
C PRO A 157 54.92 9.26 -18.09
N ALA A 158 56.06 8.60 -18.31
CA ALA A 158 57.36 9.15 -17.96
C ALA A 158 57.56 10.52 -18.65
N ARG A 159 57.76 11.56 -17.85
CA ARG A 159 58.16 12.89 -18.32
C ARG A 159 59.68 12.98 -18.27
N TYR A 160 60.26 13.39 -19.38
CA TYR A 160 61.70 13.62 -19.51
C TYR A 160 61.93 15.12 -19.74
N ASP A 161 62.95 15.67 -19.09
CA ASP A 161 63.41 17.07 -19.23
C ASP A 161 64.89 17.05 -19.65
N PHE A 162 65.35 18.08 -20.36
CA PHE A 162 66.66 18.12 -21.02
C PHE A 162 67.54 19.30 -20.54
#